data_AF-A0A453CB55-F1
#
_entry.id   AF-A0A453CB55-F1
#
_cell.length_a   1.000
_cell.length_b   1.000
_cell.length_c   1.000
_cell.angle_alpha   90.00
_cell.angle_beta   90.00
_cell.angle_gamma   90.00
#
_symmetry.space_group_name_H-M   'P 1'
#
loop_
_entity.id
_entity.type
_entity.pdbx_description
1 polymer ?
#
loop_
_entity_poly.entity_id
_entity_poly.type
_entity_poly.pdbx_seq_one_letter_code
_entity_poly.pdbx_strand_id
1 'polypeptide(L)'
;QDSVSIRQDEGDGCCAASARSDLSTILSSVLTMLGRSLDSQRGITRIFHCKATAKEFVGVIQAVLTAGKELRKLVLEDTDNVSSQHRTVHSSLLRRLISTASSSAVLANAVKLLSCLDKDAADQGDMINLFISSVDQFPEVAEGHVTVQMAKQKLDLLIVEYRKQLGMRSLEYKTVSGTAYLIELPVDRRVPSNWMKVNSTKKTIRYHTPEVLKNLDNLLLAKEELAVICRKTWHKFLMDFGKYYAQFQASVESLAALDCLYSLATLAKQNNYVQPNFVPENEASQIHIKDGRHPVLESLLGDNFVPNDTDLHADGQYCQIVTGPNMGGKSCYIRQVALITIMAQRLVPLYQLHQQYFMLLMEFILGWVHLTVFNKEQVPFMKR
;
A
#
# COMPACT_ATOMS: atom_id res chain seq x y z
N GLN A 1 56.71 -22.17 -2.03
CA GLN A 1 57.44 -21.56 -3.14
C GLN A 1 56.39 -21.31 -4.22
N ASP A 2 55.81 -20.13 -4.41
CA ASP A 2 56.25 -18.79 -4.06
C ASP A 2 55.07 -17.87 -3.69
N SER A 3 55.38 -16.94 -2.81
CA SER A 3 54.58 -15.82 -2.36
C SER A 3 54.31 -14.81 -3.48
N VAL A 4 53.04 -14.46 -3.70
CA VAL A 4 52.67 -13.15 -4.24
C VAL A 4 51.62 -12.53 -3.33
N SER A 5 52.11 -11.70 -2.43
CA SER A 5 51.38 -10.64 -1.75
C SER A 5 50.72 -9.72 -2.78
N ILE A 6 49.39 -9.66 -2.79
CA ILE A 6 48.64 -8.59 -3.45
C ILE A 6 48.02 -7.72 -2.37
N ARG A 7 48.36 -6.45 -2.48
CA ARG A 7 48.12 -5.34 -1.56
C ARG A 7 46.63 -5.21 -1.23
N GLN A 8 46.38 -4.86 0.03
CA GLN A 8 45.16 -4.19 0.47
C GLN A 8 45.04 -2.89 -0.32
N ASP A 9 44.10 -2.83 -1.28
CA ASP A 9 43.56 -1.55 -1.75
C ASP A 9 42.54 -1.08 -0.70
N GLU A 10 43.05 -0.41 0.33
CA GLU A 10 42.28 0.53 1.14
C GLU A 10 41.97 1.76 0.27
N GLY A 11 40.95 1.67 -0.58
CA GLY A 11 40.58 2.76 -1.50
C GLY A 11 39.10 2.93 -1.80
N ASP A 12 38.30 1.86 -1.80
CA ASP A 12 36.91 1.90 -2.34
C ASP A 12 35.79 1.62 -1.32
N GLY A 13 36.10 1.59 -0.02
CA GLY A 13 35.14 1.25 1.04
C GLY A 13 34.03 2.28 1.30
N CYS A 14 34.24 3.56 0.96
CA CYS A 14 33.33 4.65 1.36
C CYS A 14 32.10 4.78 0.44
N CYS A 15 32.27 4.59 -0.88
CA CYS A 15 31.18 4.77 -1.85
C CYS A 15 30.22 3.57 -1.90
N ALA A 16 30.73 2.34 -1.78
CA ALA A 16 29.88 1.14 -1.74
C ALA A 16 29.04 1.04 -0.46
N ALA A 17 29.56 1.54 0.67
CA ALA A 17 28.79 1.66 1.92
C ALA A 17 27.66 2.70 1.79
N SER A 18 27.93 3.82 1.11
CA SER A 18 26.97 4.90 0.86
C SER A 18 25.77 4.45 0.00
N ALA A 19 26.02 3.75 -1.11
CA ALA A 19 24.95 3.20 -1.96
C ALA A 19 24.10 2.15 -1.24
N ARG A 20 24.70 1.34 -0.35
CA ARG A 20 24.01 0.33 0.47
C ARG A 20 23.16 0.99 1.57
N SER A 21 23.61 2.10 2.16
CA SER A 21 22.80 2.84 3.13
C SER A 21 21.57 3.47 2.49
N ASP A 22 21.67 3.93 1.25
CA ASP A 22 20.56 4.62 0.56
C ASP A 22 19.42 3.66 0.17
N LEU A 23 19.74 2.49 -0.40
CA LEU A 23 18.74 1.45 -0.71
C LEU A 23 17.99 1.01 0.53
N SER A 24 18.71 0.69 1.61
CA SER A 24 18.10 0.26 2.87
C SER A 24 17.25 1.36 3.49
N THR A 25 17.68 2.62 3.43
CA THR A 25 16.94 3.76 4.00
C THR A 25 15.67 4.05 3.21
N ILE A 26 15.74 4.03 1.88
CA ILE A 26 14.58 4.24 1.01
C ILE A 26 13.58 3.10 1.17
N LEU A 27 14.03 1.83 1.14
CA LEU A 27 13.14 0.69 1.36
C LEU A 27 12.50 0.74 2.75
N SER A 28 13.28 1.02 3.80
CA SER A 28 12.75 1.17 5.16
C SER A 28 11.68 2.25 5.25
N SER A 29 11.91 3.41 4.63
CA SER A 29 10.96 4.53 4.59
C SER A 29 9.67 4.15 3.85
N VAL A 30 9.79 3.54 2.67
CA VAL A 30 8.64 3.09 1.87
C VAL A 30 7.81 2.06 2.62
N LEU A 31 8.45 1.04 3.19
CA LEU A 31 7.77 -0.04 3.91
C LEU A 31 7.13 0.46 5.21
N THR A 32 7.78 1.38 5.93
CA THR A 32 7.20 2.01 7.13
C THR A 32 5.97 2.84 6.79
N MET A 33 5.99 3.55 5.66
CA MET A 33 4.84 4.30 5.16
C MET A 33 3.69 3.35 4.77
N LEU A 34 4.00 2.27 4.04
CA LEU A 34 3.01 1.27 3.64
C LEU A 34 2.41 0.53 4.85
N GLY A 35 3.19 0.27 5.91
CA GLY A 35 2.69 -0.32 7.14
C GLY A 35 1.66 0.55 7.89
N ARG A 36 1.59 1.86 7.58
CA ARG A 36 0.60 2.80 8.13
C ARG A 36 -0.56 3.07 7.17
N SER A 37 -0.47 2.63 5.93
CA SER A 37 -1.49 2.87 4.91
C SER A 37 -2.55 1.76 4.92
N LEU A 38 -3.57 1.92 4.08
CA LEU A 38 -4.57 0.87 3.86
C LEU A 38 -3.92 -0.32 3.15
N ASP A 39 -4.40 -1.52 3.46
CA ASP A 39 -4.04 -2.75 2.74
C ASP A 39 -4.30 -2.56 1.24
N SER A 40 -3.21 -2.42 0.50
CA SER A 40 -3.24 -2.07 -0.92
C SER A 40 -3.68 -3.25 -1.78
N GLN A 41 -3.40 -4.49 -1.37
CA GLN A 41 -3.80 -5.69 -2.10
C GLN A 41 -5.31 -5.92 -1.97
N ARG A 42 -5.84 -5.83 -0.75
CA ARG A 42 -7.28 -5.85 -0.51
C ARG A 42 -7.96 -4.66 -1.19
N GLY A 43 -7.35 -3.48 -1.10
CA GLY A 43 -7.81 -2.24 -1.70
C GLY A 43 -8.05 -2.36 -3.21
N ILE A 44 -7.01 -2.71 -3.97
CA ILE A 44 -7.08 -2.88 -5.43
C ILE A 44 -8.15 -3.92 -5.82
N THR A 45 -8.25 -5.03 -5.08
CA THR A 45 -9.26 -6.06 -5.32
C THR A 45 -10.69 -5.54 -5.11
N ARG A 46 -10.91 -4.72 -4.07
CA ARG A 46 -12.22 -4.09 -3.83
C ARG A 46 -12.57 -3.04 -4.88
N ILE A 47 -11.59 -2.30 -5.36
CA ILE A 47 -11.76 -1.33 -6.46
C ILE A 47 -12.21 -2.08 -7.72
N PHE A 48 -11.51 -3.17 -8.07
CA PHE A 48 -11.84 -4.01 -9.22
C PHE A 48 -13.26 -4.58 -9.17
N HIS A 49 -13.72 -5.02 -8.00
CA HIS A 49 -15.10 -5.49 -7.82
C HIS A 49 -16.13 -4.37 -7.59
N CYS A 50 -15.75 -3.09 -7.75
CA CYS A 50 -16.60 -1.93 -7.54
C CYS A 50 -17.25 -1.83 -6.14
N LYS A 51 -16.54 -2.31 -5.11
CA LYS A 51 -16.98 -2.30 -3.70
C LYS A 51 -16.13 -1.37 -2.82
N ALA A 52 -15.23 -0.60 -3.41
CA ALA A 52 -14.40 0.36 -2.70
C ALA A 52 -15.14 1.68 -2.48
N THR A 53 -14.94 2.29 -1.32
CA THR A 53 -15.37 3.68 -1.07
C THR A 53 -14.40 4.66 -1.74
N ALA A 54 -14.82 5.93 -1.90
CA ALA A 54 -13.95 6.98 -2.43
C ALA A 54 -12.68 7.15 -1.60
N LYS A 55 -12.82 7.15 -0.27
CA LYS A 55 -11.70 7.17 0.68
C LYS A 55 -10.75 5.99 0.50
N GLU A 56 -11.29 4.77 0.41
CA GLU A 56 -10.48 3.56 0.18
C GLU A 56 -9.72 3.65 -1.15
N PHE A 57 -10.39 4.09 -2.22
CA PHE A 57 -9.77 4.27 -3.53
C PHE A 57 -8.61 5.26 -3.47
N VAL A 58 -8.84 6.48 -2.98
CA VAL A 58 -7.82 7.53 -2.91
C VAL A 58 -6.65 7.08 -2.05
N GLY A 59 -6.92 6.49 -0.88
CA GLY A 59 -5.86 6.01 0.03
C GLY A 59 -4.97 4.94 -0.60
N VAL A 60 -5.56 3.94 -1.27
CA VAL A 60 -4.81 2.85 -1.90
C VAL A 60 -4.00 3.34 -3.09
N ILE A 61 -4.61 4.11 -4.00
CA ILE A 61 -3.90 4.62 -5.18
C ILE A 61 -2.81 5.61 -4.78
N GLN A 62 -3.04 6.43 -3.75
CA GLN A 62 -2.03 7.33 -3.21
C GLN A 62 -0.88 6.58 -2.55
N ALA A 63 -1.14 5.48 -1.82
CA ALA A 63 -0.09 4.66 -1.22
C ALA A 63 0.84 4.05 -2.29
N VAL A 64 0.26 3.45 -3.34
CA VAL A 64 1.01 2.90 -4.48
C VAL A 64 1.81 3.99 -5.19
N LEU A 65 1.21 5.16 -5.43
CA LEU A 65 1.87 6.29 -6.07
C LEU A 65 3.06 6.80 -5.26
N THR A 66 2.89 6.99 -3.95
CA THR A 66 3.95 7.48 -3.06
C THR A 66 5.08 6.46 -2.97
N ALA A 67 4.76 5.19 -2.75
CA ALA A 67 5.76 4.11 -2.70
C ALA A 67 6.55 4.02 -4.00
N GLY A 68 5.87 3.98 -5.16
CA GLY A 68 6.54 3.88 -6.44
C GLY A 68 7.35 5.14 -6.81
N LYS A 69 6.95 6.35 -6.39
CA LYS A 69 7.76 7.57 -6.56
C LYS A 69 9.06 7.52 -5.76
N GLU A 70 9.01 7.09 -4.51
CA GLU A 70 10.19 6.93 -3.66
C GLU A 70 11.13 5.86 -4.22
N LEU A 71 10.59 4.70 -4.63
CA LEU A 71 11.36 3.64 -5.28
C LEU A 71 11.98 4.07 -6.61
N ARG A 72 11.32 4.97 -7.37
CA ARG A 72 11.84 5.47 -8.64
C ARG A 72 13.12 6.30 -8.48
N LYS A 73 13.36 6.90 -7.31
CA LYS A 73 14.63 7.60 -7.01
C LYS A 73 15.82 6.66 -7.14
N LEU A 74 15.64 5.37 -6.82
CA LEU A 74 16.66 4.33 -6.96
C LEU A 74 16.91 3.91 -8.42
N VAL A 75 15.99 4.22 -9.35
CA VAL A 75 16.06 3.80 -10.76
C VAL A 75 16.59 4.91 -11.67
N LEU A 76 16.23 6.17 -11.41
CA LEU A 76 16.62 7.31 -12.24
C LEU A 76 18.10 7.70 -12.08
N GLU A 77 18.75 7.30 -11.00
CA GLU A 77 20.19 7.53 -10.80
C GLU A 77 21.08 6.64 -11.67
N ASP A 78 20.53 5.57 -12.28
CA ASP A 78 21.27 4.66 -13.17
C ASP A 78 21.36 5.18 -14.63
N THR A 79 20.57 6.17 -15.05
CA THR A 79 20.44 6.54 -16.49
C THR A 79 21.16 7.81 -16.95
N ASP A 80 21.51 8.74 -16.05
CA ASP A 80 21.98 10.08 -16.44
C ASP A 80 23.48 10.36 -16.28
N ASN A 81 24.33 9.39 -15.93
CA ASN A 81 25.78 9.63 -15.83
C ASN A 81 26.63 8.49 -16.41
N VAL A 82 27.35 8.81 -17.50
CA VAL A 82 28.40 7.97 -18.13
C VAL A 82 29.69 7.93 -17.27
N SER A 83 29.64 8.26 -15.99
CA SER A 83 30.83 8.27 -15.11
C SER A 83 30.60 7.95 -13.63
N SER A 84 29.47 7.36 -13.25
CA SER A 84 29.26 6.88 -11.87
C SER A 84 28.90 5.40 -11.85
N GLN A 85 29.91 4.56 -12.06
CA GLN A 85 29.85 3.18 -11.60
C GLN A 85 29.62 3.20 -10.07
N HIS A 86 28.68 2.38 -9.57
CA HIS A 86 28.47 2.06 -8.14
C HIS A 86 27.35 2.77 -7.35
N ARG A 87 26.12 2.86 -7.90
CA ARG A 87 24.85 2.84 -7.11
C ARG A 87 23.89 1.72 -7.52
N THR A 88 24.41 0.66 -8.11
CA THR A 88 23.57 -0.33 -8.80
C THR A 88 23.00 -1.39 -7.85
N VAL A 89 21.68 -1.58 -7.91
CA VAL A 89 21.05 -2.79 -7.37
C VAL A 89 21.57 -3.98 -8.18
N HIS A 90 22.51 -4.75 -7.61
CA HIS A 90 23.17 -5.87 -8.29
C HIS A 90 22.24 -7.07 -8.52
N SER A 91 21.24 -7.27 -7.66
CA SER A 91 20.27 -8.35 -7.81
C SER A 91 19.28 -8.06 -8.95
N SER A 92 19.26 -8.94 -9.95
CA SER A 92 18.28 -8.90 -11.05
C SER A 92 16.84 -8.98 -10.54
N LEU A 93 16.60 -9.76 -9.49
CA LEU A 93 15.30 -9.87 -8.83
C LEU A 93 14.88 -8.54 -8.21
N LEU A 94 15.73 -7.92 -7.38
CA LEU A 94 15.40 -6.63 -6.76
C LEU A 94 15.18 -5.54 -7.82
N ARG A 95 16.02 -5.51 -8.87
CA ARG A 95 15.83 -4.56 -9.98
C ARG A 95 14.48 -4.77 -10.67
N ARG A 96 14.08 -6.02 -10.91
CA ARG A 96 12.77 -6.36 -11.50
C ARG A 96 11.62 -5.96 -10.59
N LEU A 97 11.71 -6.23 -9.29
CA LEU A 97 10.67 -5.87 -8.32
C LEU A 97 10.53 -4.34 -8.18
N ILE A 98 11.65 -3.63 -8.03
CA ILE A 98 11.67 -2.17 -7.94
C ILE A 98 11.12 -1.55 -9.23
N SER A 99 11.59 -1.97 -10.39
CA SER A 99 11.11 -1.44 -11.69
C SER A 99 9.62 -1.73 -11.95
N THR A 100 9.12 -2.88 -11.50
CA THR A 100 7.69 -3.21 -11.59
C THR A 100 6.86 -2.35 -10.63
N ALA A 101 7.30 -2.21 -9.38
CA ALA A 101 6.65 -1.37 -8.38
C ALA A 101 6.65 0.13 -8.77
N SER A 102 7.74 0.61 -9.37
CA SER A 102 7.95 2.01 -9.76
C SER A 102 7.69 2.27 -11.25
N SER A 103 6.92 1.41 -11.92
CA SER A 103 6.64 1.52 -13.35
C SER A 103 6.05 2.88 -13.73
N SER A 104 6.61 3.53 -14.77
CA SER A 104 6.16 4.84 -15.22
C SER A 104 4.69 4.87 -15.62
N ALA A 105 4.19 3.77 -16.20
CA ALA A 105 2.79 3.60 -16.57
C ALA A 105 1.88 3.58 -15.34
N VAL A 106 2.23 2.82 -14.29
CA VAL A 106 1.47 2.75 -13.03
C VAL A 106 1.42 4.12 -12.37
N LEU A 107 2.56 4.81 -12.28
CA LEU A 107 2.65 6.14 -11.68
C LEU A 107 1.83 7.18 -12.46
N ALA A 108 1.92 7.18 -13.79
CA ALA A 108 1.16 8.09 -14.64
C ALA A 108 -0.36 7.82 -14.52
N ASN A 109 -0.77 6.55 -14.52
CA ASN A 109 -2.16 6.16 -14.34
C ASN A 109 -2.69 6.53 -12.95
N ALA A 110 -1.89 6.33 -11.90
CA ALA A 110 -2.26 6.73 -10.54
C ALA A 110 -2.44 8.25 -10.42
N VAL A 111 -1.53 9.05 -10.98
CA VAL A 111 -1.65 10.52 -11.02
C VAL A 111 -2.92 10.93 -11.78
N LYS A 112 -3.16 10.33 -12.95
CA LYS A 112 -4.36 10.59 -13.75
C LYS A 112 -5.64 10.31 -12.95
N LEU A 113 -5.74 9.12 -12.34
CA LEU A 113 -6.92 8.72 -11.57
C LEU A 113 -7.15 9.62 -10.35
N LEU A 114 -6.08 10.00 -9.64
CA LEU A 114 -6.18 10.90 -8.48
C LEU A 114 -6.51 12.34 -8.89
N SER A 115 -6.05 12.80 -10.06
CA SER A 115 -6.33 14.17 -10.54
C SER A 115 -7.80 14.41 -10.89
N CYS A 116 -8.60 13.34 -11.04
CA CYS A 116 -10.04 13.41 -11.28
C CYS A 116 -10.85 13.61 -9.99
N LEU A 117 -10.24 13.38 -8.83
CA LEU A 117 -10.94 13.25 -7.55
C LEU A 117 -10.48 14.29 -6.53
N ASP A 118 -11.44 14.85 -5.81
CA ASP A 118 -11.19 15.71 -4.66
C ASP A 118 -10.92 14.85 -3.41
N LYS A 119 -9.78 15.10 -2.76
CA LYS A 119 -9.33 14.31 -1.62
C LYS A 119 -10.16 14.59 -0.36
N ASP A 120 -10.53 15.85 -0.14
CA ASP A 120 -11.29 16.26 1.05
C ASP A 120 -12.72 15.72 0.96
N ALA A 121 -13.32 15.78 -0.23
CA ALA A 121 -14.63 15.19 -0.50
C ALA A 121 -14.60 13.66 -0.34
N ALA A 122 -13.56 12.99 -0.82
CA ALA A 122 -13.39 11.55 -0.65
C ALA A 122 -13.31 11.13 0.83
N ASP A 123 -12.58 11.89 1.64
CA ASP A 123 -12.43 11.63 3.08
C ASP A 123 -13.72 11.87 3.88
N GLN A 124 -14.52 12.85 3.46
CA GLN A 124 -15.83 13.15 4.05
C GLN A 124 -16.95 12.23 3.55
N GLY A 125 -16.70 11.44 2.49
CA GLY A 125 -17.72 10.64 1.82
C GLY A 125 -18.73 11.48 1.02
N ASP A 126 -18.36 12.71 0.66
CA ASP A 126 -19.19 13.61 -0.13
C ASP A 126 -19.10 13.25 -1.61
N MET A 127 -20.02 12.39 -2.03
CA MET A 127 -20.13 11.95 -3.43
C MET A 127 -20.54 13.07 -4.38
N ILE A 128 -21.14 14.16 -3.88
CA ILE A 128 -21.59 15.27 -4.72
C ILE A 128 -20.38 16.04 -5.23
N ASN A 129 -19.43 16.33 -4.34
CA ASN A 129 -18.24 17.12 -4.66
C ASN A 129 -16.99 16.26 -4.95
N LEU A 130 -17.15 14.94 -5.11
CA LEU A 130 -16.04 14.01 -5.29
C LEU A 130 -15.27 14.24 -6.60
N PHE A 131 -15.97 14.53 -7.69
CA PHE A 131 -15.34 14.71 -9.00
C PHE A 131 -14.95 16.16 -9.21
N ILE A 132 -13.67 16.40 -9.50
CA ILE A 132 -13.18 17.73 -9.83
C ILE A 132 -13.82 18.11 -11.17
N SER A 133 -14.67 19.15 -11.17
CA SER A 133 -15.61 19.53 -12.23
C SER A 133 -14.97 20.05 -13.53
N SER A 134 -13.84 19.48 -13.97
CA SER A 134 -13.35 19.72 -15.32
C SER A 134 -14.39 19.23 -16.33
N VAL A 135 -14.97 20.19 -17.06
CA VAL A 135 -16.12 20.02 -17.97
C VAL A 135 -15.88 18.90 -19.00
N ASP A 136 -14.62 18.65 -19.35
CA ASP A 136 -14.23 17.70 -20.39
C ASP A 136 -14.29 16.22 -19.96
N GLN A 137 -14.19 15.91 -18.65
CA GLN A 137 -14.11 14.52 -18.19
C GLN A 137 -15.45 13.95 -17.71
N PHE A 138 -16.28 14.77 -17.07
CA PHE A 138 -17.55 14.35 -16.48
C PHE A 138 -18.69 15.35 -16.78
N PRO A 139 -19.17 15.43 -18.04
CA PRO A 139 -20.15 16.43 -18.45
C PRO A 139 -21.47 16.31 -17.68
N GLU A 140 -21.98 15.09 -17.45
CA GLU A 140 -23.23 14.86 -16.70
C GLU A 140 -23.16 15.42 -15.27
N VAL A 141 -22.01 15.28 -14.61
CA VAL A 141 -21.80 15.79 -13.23
C VAL A 141 -21.71 17.32 -13.25
N ALA A 142 -20.98 17.89 -14.20
CA ALA A 142 -20.85 19.34 -14.36
C ALA A 142 -22.21 20.01 -14.63
N GLU A 143 -23.03 19.45 -15.52
CA GLU A 143 -24.39 19.92 -15.81
C GLU A 143 -25.30 19.84 -14.57
N GLY A 144 -25.20 18.75 -13.80
CA GLY A 144 -25.94 18.61 -12.57
C GLY A 144 -25.55 19.66 -11.51
N HIS A 145 -24.26 19.98 -11.38
CA HIS A 145 -23.80 21.08 -10.50
C HIS A 145 -24.35 22.43 -10.95
N VAL A 146 -24.36 22.73 -12.26
CA VAL A 146 -24.95 23.96 -12.80
C VAL A 146 -26.44 24.03 -12.47
N THR A 147 -27.17 22.92 -12.61
CA THR A 147 -28.61 22.85 -12.30
C THR A 147 -28.88 23.14 -10.82
N VAL A 148 -28.11 22.53 -9.92
CA VAL A 148 -28.19 22.79 -8.48
C VAL A 148 -27.83 24.25 -8.15
N GLN A 149 -26.80 24.80 -8.79
CA GLN A 149 -26.39 26.19 -8.60
C GLN A 149 -27.45 27.17 -9.07
N MET A 150 -28.08 26.93 -10.22
CA MET A 150 -29.19 27.74 -10.73
C MET A 150 -30.41 27.69 -9.81
N ALA A 151 -30.76 26.51 -9.28
CA ALA A 151 -31.85 26.37 -8.32
C ALA A 151 -31.56 27.15 -7.02
N LYS A 152 -30.31 27.12 -6.54
CA LYS A 152 -29.87 27.90 -5.38
C LYS A 152 -29.93 29.41 -5.64
N GLN A 153 -29.46 29.86 -6.80
CA GLN A 153 -29.52 31.27 -7.20
C GLN A 153 -30.97 31.80 -7.24
N LYS A 154 -31.94 30.99 -7.69
CA LYS A 154 -33.36 31.39 -7.64
C LYS A 154 -33.82 31.67 -6.21
N LEU A 155 -33.43 30.86 -5.24
CA LEU A 155 -33.73 31.10 -3.81
C LEU A 155 -33.03 32.37 -3.29
N ASP A 156 -31.78 32.60 -3.70
CA ASP A 156 -31.00 33.78 -3.32
C ASP A 156 -31.56 35.08 -3.94
N LEU A 157 -32.22 35.01 -5.09
CA LEU A 157 -32.93 36.15 -5.68
C LEU A 157 -34.24 36.47 -4.92
N LEU A 158 -34.99 35.45 -4.49
CA LEU A 158 -36.22 35.63 -3.73
C LEU A 158 -36.02 36.38 -2.41
N ILE A 159 -34.91 36.12 -1.70
CA ILE A 159 -34.63 36.85 -0.45
C ILE A 159 -34.39 38.35 -0.70
N VAL A 160 -33.81 38.72 -1.85
CA VAL A 160 -33.60 40.12 -2.24
C VAL A 160 -34.94 40.80 -2.53
N GLU A 161 -35.86 40.10 -3.18
CA GLU A 161 -37.22 40.60 -3.41
C GLU A 161 -37.97 40.78 -2.09
N TYR A 162 -37.90 39.82 -1.18
CA TYR A 162 -38.52 39.95 0.14
C TYR A 162 -37.89 41.06 0.99
N ARG A 163 -36.58 41.31 0.89
CA ARG A 163 -35.93 42.48 1.53
C ARG A 163 -36.57 43.79 1.07
N LYS A 164 -36.89 43.92 -0.22
CA LYS A 164 -37.55 45.11 -0.80
C LYS A 164 -39.02 45.19 -0.37
N GLN A 165 -39.79 44.12 -0.55
CA GLN A 165 -41.22 44.08 -0.21
C GLN A 165 -41.48 44.36 1.27
N LEU A 166 -40.61 43.85 2.13
CA LEU A 166 -40.72 44.01 3.56
C LEU A 166 -39.95 45.23 4.10
N GLY A 167 -39.14 45.92 3.30
CA GLY A 167 -38.31 47.03 3.78
C GLY A 167 -37.27 46.64 4.85
N MET A 168 -36.87 45.36 4.92
CA MET A 168 -35.85 44.87 5.87
C MET A 168 -34.56 44.56 5.13
N ARG A 169 -33.57 45.44 5.24
CA ARG A 169 -32.27 45.28 4.56
C ARG A 169 -31.44 44.10 5.08
N SER A 170 -31.63 43.72 6.34
CA SER A 170 -30.89 42.65 7.03
C SER A 170 -31.58 41.28 7.03
N LEU A 171 -32.61 41.09 6.18
CA LEU A 171 -33.32 39.81 6.14
C LEU A 171 -32.45 38.72 5.52
N GLU A 172 -32.24 37.62 6.23
CA GLU A 172 -31.49 36.46 5.75
C GLU A 172 -32.28 35.18 6.04
N TYR A 173 -32.05 34.16 5.21
CA TYR A 173 -32.59 32.84 5.49
C TYR A 173 -31.93 32.27 6.74
N LYS A 174 -32.74 31.65 7.62
CA LYS A 174 -32.24 30.94 8.78
C LYS A 174 -32.51 29.44 8.68
N THR A 175 -31.62 28.66 9.26
CA THR A 175 -31.80 27.22 9.45
C THR A 175 -32.01 26.97 10.94
N VAL A 176 -33.16 26.40 11.31
CA VAL A 176 -33.48 26.09 12.71
C VAL A 176 -34.01 24.67 12.79
N SER A 177 -33.43 23.87 13.70
CA SER A 177 -33.84 22.47 13.95
C SER A 177 -33.92 21.62 12.68
N GLY A 178 -32.95 21.78 11.77
CA GLY A 178 -32.89 21.03 10.51
C GLY A 178 -33.78 21.57 9.37
N THR A 179 -34.65 22.55 9.64
CA THR A 179 -35.44 23.22 8.59
C THR A 179 -34.68 24.43 8.06
N ALA A 180 -34.25 24.38 6.80
CA ALA A 180 -33.51 25.43 6.11
C ALA A 180 -34.45 26.41 5.37
N TYR A 181 -33.91 27.57 4.97
CA TYR A 181 -34.62 28.60 4.19
C TYR A 181 -35.83 29.25 4.89
N LEU A 182 -35.78 29.37 6.21
CA LEU A 182 -36.83 30.03 7.00
C LEU A 182 -36.71 31.56 6.92
N ILE A 183 -37.85 32.24 6.74
CA ILE A 183 -37.96 33.71 6.86
C ILE A 183 -38.41 34.06 8.28
N GLU A 184 -37.51 34.62 9.08
CA GLU A 184 -37.80 35.01 10.47
C GLU A 184 -38.24 36.48 10.58
N LEU A 185 -39.43 36.70 11.13
CA LEU A 185 -40.04 38.02 11.30
C LEU A 185 -40.49 38.26 12.75
N PRO A 186 -40.51 39.52 13.23
CA PRO A 186 -41.13 39.88 14.51
C PRO A 186 -42.63 39.53 14.55
N VAL A 187 -43.15 39.25 15.75
CA VAL A 187 -44.56 38.85 15.96
C VAL A 187 -45.55 39.91 15.44
N ASP A 188 -45.22 41.19 15.59
CA ASP A 188 -46.13 42.31 15.26
C ASP A 188 -46.21 42.61 13.76
N ARG A 189 -45.51 41.84 12.94
CA ARG A 189 -45.38 42.13 11.52
C ARG A 189 -46.49 41.50 10.69
N ARG A 190 -47.18 42.31 9.89
CA ARG A 190 -48.16 41.80 8.93
C ARG A 190 -47.46 41.05 7.80
N VAL A 191 -47.88 39.80 7.61
CA VAL A 191 -47.46 38.93 6.51
C VAL A 191 -48.65 38.60 5.62
N PRO A 192 -48.43 38.34 4.32
CA PRO A 192 -49.47 37.84 3.44
C PRO A 192 -50.11 36.54 3.96
N SER A 193 -51.40 36.35 3.71
CA SER A 193 -52.18 35.20 4.21
C SER A 193 -51.74 33.85 3.62
N ASN A 194 -51.06 33.87 2.48
CA ASN A 194 -50.53 32.68 1.82
C ASN A 194 -49.20 32.18 2.41
N TRP A 195 -48.67 32.81 3.46
CA TRP A 195 -47.42 32.38 4.12
C TRP A 195 -47.71 31.27 5.13
N MET A 196 -46.96 30.18 5.03
CA MET A 196 -47.09 29.04 5.93
C MET A 196 -46.22 29.26 7.17
N LYS A 197 -46.82 29.23 8.36
CA LYS A 197 -46.11 29.32 9.64
C LYS A 197 -45.46 27.97 9.95
N VAL A 198 -44.14 27.95 10.10
CA VAL A 198 -43.37 26.72 10.39
C VAL A 198 -43.12 26.57 11.89
N ASN A 199 -42.59 27.62 12.53
CA ASN A 199 -42.34 27.61 13.96
C ASN A 199 -42.45 29.04 14.53
N SER A 200 -42.58 29.16 15.85
CA SER A 200 -42.59 30.45 16.53
C SER A 200 -41.87 30.39 17.87
N THR A 201 -41.19 31.48 18.20
CA THR A 201 -40.63 31.76 19.53
C THR A 201 -41.40 32.92 20.16
N LYS A 202 -41.06 33.26 21.42
CA LYS A 202 -41.68 34.41 22.11
C LYS A 202 -41.44 35.76 21.42
N LYS A 203 -40.40 35.88 20.59
CA LYS A 203 -40.00 37.16 19.95
C LYS A 203 -40.19 37.17 18.43
N THR A 204 -40.19 36.01 17.78
CA THR A 204 -40.21 35.92 16.31
C THR A 204 -41.03 34.74 15.82
N ILE A 205 -41.63 34.89 14.64
CA ILE A 205 -42.34 33.84 13.92
C ILE A 205 -41.57 33.55 12.63
N ARG A 206 -41.43 32.27 12.28
CA ARG A 206 -40.73 31.85 11.07
C ARG A 206 -41.71 31.25 10.07
N TYR A 207 -41.57 31.70 8.83
CA TYR A 207 -42.49 31.38 7.75
C TYR A 207 -41.76 30.76 6.55
N HIS A 208 -42.50 29.97 5.79
CA HIS A 208 -42.20 29.59 4.42
C HIS A 208 -43.21 30.25 3.49
N THR A 209 -42.74 30.88 2.42
CA THR A 209 -43.63 31.36 1.36
C THR A 209 -43.88 30.22 0.36
N PRO A 210 -45.01 30.24 -0.38
CA PRO A 210 -45.27 29.25 -1.42
C PRO A 210 -44.16 29.19 -2.48
N GLU A 211 -43.58 30.35 -2.81
CA GLU A 211 -42.47 30.45 -3.77
C GLU A 211 -41.17 29.84 -3.23
N VAL A 212 -40.86 30.07 -1.94
CA VAL A 212 -39.70 29.47 -1.29
C VAL A 212 -39.86 27.96 -1.21
N LEU A 213 -41.05 27.46 -0.85
CA LEU A 213 -41.33 26.01 -0.85
C LEU A 213 -41.12 25.40 -2.23
N LYS A 214 -41.73 25.97 -3.27
CA LYS A 214 -41.59 25.46 -4.64
C LYS A 214 -40.12 25.45 -5.12
N ASN A 215 -39.35 26.49 -4.83
CA ASN A 215 -37.94 26.53 -5.21
C ASN A 215 -37.06 25.62 -4.33
N LEU A 216 -37.44 25.41 -3.06
CA LEU A 216 -36.79 24.44 -2.18
C LEU A 216 -37.00 23.02 -2.68
N ASP A 217 -38.23 22.67 -3.08
CA ASP A 217 -38.56 21.36 -3.67
C ASP A 217 -37.76 21.13 -4.96
N ASN A 218 -37.68 22.14 -5.85
CA ASN A 218 -36.84 22.08 -7.05
C ASN A 218 -35.34 21.91 -6.72
N LEU A 219 -34.84 22.58 -5.68
CA LEU A 219 -33.45 22.44 -5.24
C LEU A 219 -33.18 21.04 -4.68
N LEU A 220 -34.11 20.49 -3.90
CA LEU A 220 -34.01 19.14 -3.35
C LEU A 220 -34.02 18.10 -4.49
N LEU A 221 -34.95 18.22 -5.43
CA LEU A 221 -35.01 17.38 -6.63
C LEU A 221 -33.69 17.41 -7.40
N ALA A 222 -33.18 18.62 -7.71
CA ALA A 222 -31.91 18.77 -8.43
C ALA A 222 -30.72 18.16 -7.68
N LYS A 223 -30.70 18.24 -6.34
CA LYS A 223 -29.67 17.60 -5.50
C LYS A 223 -29.78 16.09 -5.50
N GLU A 224 -30.99 15.53 -5.45
CA GLU A 224 -31.21 14.09 -5.53
C GLU A 224 -30.81 13.53 -6.89
N GLU A 225 -31.20 14.21 -7.97
CA GLU A 225 -30.78 13.88 -9.34
C GLU A 225 -29.25 13.90 -9.48
N LEU A 226 -28.60 14.97 -9.01
CA LEU A 226 -27.13 15.06 -8.99
C LEU A 226 -26.51 13.91 -8.18
N ALA A 227 -27.06 13.56 -7.03
CA ALA A 227 -26.55 12.45 -6.22
C ALA A 227 -26.67 11.09 -6.94
N VAL A 228 -27.74 10.87 -7.73
CA VAL A 228 -27.90 9.68 -8.57
C VAL A 228 -26.85 9.66 -9.69
N ILE A 229 -26.66 10.79 -10.38
CA ILE A 229 -25.64 10.96 -11.43
C ILE A 229 -24.25 10.67 -10.85
N CYS A 230 -23.89 11.28 -9.72
CA CYS A 230 -22.58 11.07 -9.09
C CYS A 230 -22.34 9.60 -8.70
N ARG A 231 -23.35 8.90 -8.16
CA ARG A 231 -23.21 7.46 -7.85
C ARG A 231 -23.00 6.62 -9.11
N LYS A 232 -23.73 6.91 -10.18
CA LYS A 232 -23.58 6.23 -11.47
C LYS A 232 -22.19 6.49 -12.06
N THR A 233 -21.72 7.74 -12.02
CA THR A 233 -20.38 8.13 -12.47
C THR A 233 -19.29 7.47 -11.64
N TRP A 234 -19.44 7.39 -10.32
CA TRP A 234 -18.53 6.66 -9.43
C TRP A 234 -18.43 5.18 -9.79
N HIS A 235 -19.58 4.53 -10.01
CA HIS A 235 -19.58 3.12 -10.42
C HIS A 235 -18.88 2.92 -11.76
N LYS A 236 -19.15 3.79 -12.75
CA LYS A 236 -18.46 3.78 -14.04
C LYS A 236 -16.96 4.00 -13.89
N PHE A 237 -16.55 4.95 -13.06
CA PHE A 237 -15.15 5.24 -12.77
C PHE A 237 -14.41 4.02 -12.18
N LEU A 238 -15.07 3.28 -11.26
CA LEU A 238 -14.53 2.03 -10.73
C LEU A 238 -14.48 0.91 -11.78
N MET A 239 -15.47 0.81 -12.66
CA MET A 239 -15.45 -0.15 -13.78
C MET A 239 -14.29 0.15 -14.74
N ASP A 240 -14.08 1.43 -15.05
CA ASP A 240 -12.98 1.88 -15.89
C ASP A 240 -11.61 1.60 -15.26
N PHE A 241 -11.50 1.47 -13.93
CA PHE A 241 -10.27 1.04 -13.27
C PHE A 241 -9.86 -0.38 -13.68
N GLY A 242 -10.78 -1.24 -14.12
CA GLY A 242 -10.51 -2.61 -14.53
C GLY A 242 -9.40 -2.73 -15.57
N LYS A 243 -9.25 -1.75 -16.47
CA LYS A 243 -8.17 -1.73 -17.48
C LYS A 243 -6.77 -1.55 -16.88
N TYR A 244 -6.67 -1.01 -15.67
CA TYR A 244 -5.41 -0.78 -14.95
C TYR A 244 -5.11 -1.85 -13.91
N TYR A 245 -6.08 -2.69 -13.57
CA TYR A 245 -6.01 -3.65 -12.46
C TYR A 245 -4.72 -4.49 -12.48
N ALA A 246 -4.41 -5.14 -13.61
CA ALA A 246 -3.23 -6.00 -13.71
C ALA A 246 -1.91 -5.27 -13.42
N GLN A 247 -1.79 -4.00 -13.84
CA GLN A 247 -0.59 -3.19 -13.60
C GLN A 247 -0.46 -2.79 -12.12
N PHE A 248 -1.56 -2.37 -11.49
CA PHE A 248 -1.60 -2.03 -10.08
C PHE A 248 -1.38 -3.27 -9.19
N GLN A 249 -1.95 -4.41 -9.56
CA GLN A 249 -1.75 -5.68 -8.87
C GLN A 249 -0.27 -6.10 -8.90
N ALA A 250 0.36 -6.10 -10.08
CA ALA A 250 1.77 -6.43 -10.21
C ALA A 250 2.69 -5.49 -9.39
N SER A 251 2.35 -4.19 -9.34
CA SER A 251 3.06 -3.22 -8.50
C SER A 251 2.93 -3.55 -7.01
N VAL A 252 1.73 -3.86 -6.52
CA VAL A 252 1.51 -4.23 -5.11
C VAL A 252 2.13 -5.58 -4.75
N GLU A 253 2.05 -6.59 -5.62
CA GLU A 253 2.73 -7.87 -5.41
C GLU A 253 4.25 -7.68 -5.35
N SER A 254 4.80 -6.78 -6.17
CA SER A 254 6.23 -6.44 -6.11
C SER A 254 6.61 -5.73 -4.81
N LEU A 255 5.77 -4.82 -4.33
CA LEU A 255 5.94 -4.17 -3.01
C LEU A 255 5.88 -5.20 -1.88
N ALA A 256 4.95 -6.15 -1.93
CA ALA A 256 4.85 -7.22 -0.93
C ALA A 256 6.08 -8.15 -0.94
N ALA A 257 6.61 -8.48 -2.12
CA ALA A 257 7.85 -9.24 -2.24
C ALA A 257 9.05 -8.46 -1.67
N LEU A 258 9.13 -7.15 -1.92
CA LEU A 258 10.16 -6.29 -1.33
C LEU A 258 10.05 -6.24 0.21
N ASP A 259 8.83 -6.15 0.75
CA ASP A 259 8.58 -6.19 2.20
C ASP A 259 9.08 -7.50 2.83
N CYS A 260 8.73 -8.63 2.20
CA CYS A 260 9.19 -9.95 2.64
C CYS A 260 10.72 -10.05 2.62
N LEU A 261 11.37 -9.65 1.52
CA LEU A 261 12.83 -9.70 1.39
C LEU A 261 13.52 -8.78 2.41
N TYR A 262 12.99 -7.57 2.63
CA TYR A 262 13.52 -6.62 3.60
C TYR A 262 13.39 -7.14 5.03
N SER A 263 12.25 -7.74 5.37
CA SER A 263 12.02 -8.38 6.68
C SER A 263 13.02 -9.51 6.93
N LEU A 264 13.24 -10.38 5.95
CA LEU A 264 14.22 -11.47 6.06
C LEU A 264 15.66 -10.95 6.19
N ALA A 265 16.03 -9.93 5.41
CA ALA A 265 17.35 -9.30 5.51
C ALA A 265 17.58 -8.63 6.87
N THR A 266 16.55 -8.00 7.42
CA THR A 266 16.58 -7.38 8.75
C THR A 266 16.75 -8.43 9.84
N LEU A 267 15.99 -9.54 9.76
CA LEU A 267 16.11 -10.66 10.69
C LEU A 267 17.51 -11.27 10.65
N ALA A 268 18.04 -11.53 9.45
CA ALA A 268 19.36 -12.12 9.28
C ALA A 268 20.47 -11.22 9.88
N LYS A 269 20.35 -9.91 9.69
CA LYS A 269 21.31 -8.93 10.24
C LYS A 269 21.22 -8.82 11.77
N GLN A 270 20.01 -8.86 12.34
CA GLN A 270 19.82 -8.74 13.79
C GLN A 270 20.33 -9.96 14.54
N ASN A 271 20.11 -11.16 14.00
CA ASN A 271 20.43 -12.42 14.66
C ASN A 271 21.74 -13.05 14.15
N ASN A 272 22.53 -12.33 13.36
CA ASN A 272 23.78 -12.82 12.75
C ASN A 272 23.60 -14.16 12.02
N TYR A 273 22.47 -14.36 11.34
CA TYR A 273 22.25 -15.57 10.57
C TYR A 273 23.20 -15.63 9.38
N VAL A 274 23.60 -16.84 9.02
CA VAL A 274 24.51 -17.09 7.90
C VAL A 274 23.75 -17.58 6.67
N GLN A 275 24.28 -17.29 5.49
CA GLN A 275 23.72 -17.80 4.24
C GLN A 275 23.91 -19.31 4.16
N PRO A 276 22.82 -20.08 3.92
CA PRO A 276 22.97 -21.43 3.41
C PRO A 276 23.48 -21.35 1.97
N ASN A 277 24.64 -21.91 1.72
CA ASN A 277 25.02 -22.54 0.47
C ASN A 277 24.11 -23.76 0.25
N PHE A 278 24.23 -24.34 -0.92
CA PHE A 278 23.33 -25.38 -1.33
C PHE A 278 24.05 -26.38 -2.26
N VAL A 279 23.97 -27.68 -1.96
CA VAL A 279 24.62 -28.76 -2.74
C VAL A 279 24.03 -28.93 -4.15
N PRO A 280 24.85 -29.05 -5.20
CA PRO A 280 24.38 -29.27 -6.56
C PRO A 280 23.42 -30.47 -6.69
N GLU A 281 22.50 -30.43 -7.65
CA GLU A 281 21.50 -31.49 -7.86
C GLU A 281 22.09 -32.88 -8.16
N ASN A 282 23.34 -32.93 -8.64
CA ASN A 282 24.07 -34.15 -8.97
C ASN A 282 24.85 -34.75 -7.78
N GLU A 283 24.79 -34.13 -6.60
CA GLU A 283 25.44 -34.62 -5.39
C GLU A 283 24.41 -35.20 -4.40
N ALA A 284 24.86 -36.13 -3.55
CA ALA A 284 24.00 -36.77 -2.57
C ALA A 284 23.50 -35.75 -1.53
N SER A 285 22.25 -35.95 -1.06
CA SER A 285 21.65 -35.09 -0.05
C SER A 285 22.43 -35.15 1.26
N GLN A 286 22.73 -33.98 1.80
CA GLN A 286 23.46 -33.83 3.06
C GLN A 286 22.86 -32.70 3.90
N ILE A 287 22.97 -32.82 5.21
CA ILE A 287 22.67 -31.78 6.18
C ILE A 287 23.92 -31.63 7.03
N HIS A 288 24.64 -30.55 6.81
CA HIS A 288 25.79 -30.17 7.62
C HIS A 288 25.49 -28.85 8.32
N ILE A 289 25.32 -28.90 9.65
CA ILE A 289 25.05 -27.76 10.50
C ILE A 289 26.16 -27.68 11.53
N LYS A 290 26.86 -26.54 11.56
CA LYS A 290 27.86 -26.23 12.57
C LYS A 290 27.34 -25.14 13.49
N ASP A 291 27.54 -25.31 14.79
CA ASP A 291 27.09 -24.40 15.83
C ASP A 291 25.60 -24.01 15.70
N GLY A 292 24.76 -24.97 15.30
CA GLY A 292 23.35 -24.72 15.02
C GLY A 292 22.59 -24.28 16.28
N ARG A 293 21.69 -23.31 16.12
CA ARG A 293 20.84 -22.80 17.21
C ARG A 293 19.36 -22.92 16.87
N HIS A 294 18.52 -23.16 17.87
CA HIS A 294 17.08 -23.26 17.66
C HIS A 294 16.48 -21.85 17.46
N PRO A 295 15.90 -21.51 16.29
CA PRO A 295 15.57 -20.13 15.93
C PRO A 295 14.67 -19.39 16.93
N VAL A 296 13.71 -20.11 17.53
CA VAL A 296 12.80 -19.54 18.55
C VAL A 296 13.46 -19.47 19.94
N LEU A 297 14.13 -20.53 20.38
CA LEU A 297 14.66 -20.61 21.75
C LEU A 297 15.90 -19.74 21.92
N GLU A 298 16.67 -19.52 20.87
CA GLU A 298 17.77 -18.56 20.86
C GLU A 298 17.27 -17.15 21.21
N SER A 299 16.15 -16.72 20.65
CA SER A 299 15.58 -15.39 20.96
C SER A 299 15.11 -15.25 22.41
N LEU A 300 14.81 -16.37 23.09
CA LEU A 300 14.32 -16.39 24.47
C LEU A 300 15.44 -16.59 25.49
N LEU A 301 16.44 -17.41 25.16
CA LEU A 301 17.50 -17.85 26.07
C LEU A 301 18.81 -17.11 25.85
N GLY A 302 19.00 -16.47 24.69
CA GLY A 302 20.22 -15.75 24.33
C GLY A 302 21.46 -16.62 24.44
N ASP A 303 22.46 -16.12 25.15
CA ASP A 303 23.75 -16.79 25.37
C ASP A 303 23.65 -18.09 26.18
N ASN A 304 22.51 -18.35 26.84
CA ASN A 304 22.28 -19.58 27.59
C ASN A 304 21.94 -20.78 26.69
N PHE A 305 21.67 -20.55 25.39
CA PHE A 305 21.44 -21.64 24.45
C PHE A 305 22.76 -22.22 23.95
N VAL A 306 23.01 -23.50 24.22
CA VAL A 306 24.21 -24.21 23.74
C VAL A 306 23.97 -24.67 22.30
N PRO A 307 24.81 -24.23 21.33
CA PRO A 307 24.68 -24.63 19.94
C PRO A 307 25.02 -26.11 19.74
N ASN A 308 24.49 -26.71 18.68
CA ASN A 308 24.68 -28.13 18.37
C ASN A 308 25.06 -28.34 16.90
N ASP A 309 26.06 -29.21 16.68
CA ASP A 309 26.42 -29.67 15.35
C ASP A 309 25.47 -30.77 14.86
N THR A 310 25.31 -30.88 13.55
CA THR A 310 24.56 -31.96 12.89
C THR A 310 25.26 -32.33 11.60
N ASP A 311 25.52 -33.62 11.42
CA ASP A 311 26.07 -34.15 10.19
C ASP A 311 25.23 -35.35 9.77
N LEU A 312 24.54 -35.23 8.63
CA LEU A 312 23.74 -36.29 8.03
C LEU A 312 24.04 -36.36 6.54
N HIS A 313 24.33 -37.56 6.03
CA HIS A 313 24.66 -37.79 4.63
C HIS A 313 23.88 -38.99 4.09
N ALA A 314 23.30 -38.86 2.90
CA ALA A 314 22.59 -39.96 2.26
C ALA A 314 23.50 -41.17 1.99
N ASP A 315 24.77 -40.93 1.66
CA ASP A 315 25.76 -41.97 1.33
C ASP A 315 26.56 -42.46 2.55
N GLY A 316 26.19 -42.01 3.76
CA GLY A 316 26.94 -42.27 4.99
C GLY A 316 26.03 -42.31 6.22
N GLN A 317 26.18 -41.34 7.12
CA GLN A 317 25.37 -41.26 8.34
C GLN A 317 23.99 -40.67 8.03
N TYR A 318 23.09 -41.47 7.47
CA TYR A 318 21.72 -41.03 7.13
C TYR A 318 20.73 -41.09 8.31
N CYS A 319 21.14 -41.65 9.45
CA CYS A 319 20.31 -41.81 10.64
C CYS A 319 21.12 -41.54 11.92
N GLN A 320 20.53 -40.77 12.84
CA GLN A 320 21.08 -40.50 14.17
C GLN A 320 20.15 -41.04 15.26
N ILE A 321 20.69 -41.87 16.16
CA ILE A 321 19.98 -42.35 17.34
C ILE A 321 20.34 -41.45 18.53
N VAL A 322 19.39 -40.63 18.98
CA VAL A 322 19.60 -39.65 20.05
C VAL A 322 19.02 -40.17 21.38
N THR A 323 19.90 -40.49 22.34
CA THR A 323 19.51 -40.98 23.68
C THR A 323 19.87 -39.98 24.78
N GLY A 324 19.21 -40.06 25.94
CA GLY A 324 19.50 -39.21 27.10
C GLY A 324 18.26 -38.88 27.94
N PRO A 325 18.41 -38.16 29.07
CA PRO A 325 17.30 -37.83 29.98
C PRO A 325 16.25 -36.92 29.31
N ASN A 326 14.99 -36.98 29.76
CA ASN A 326 13.86 -36.28 29.12
C ASN A 326 14.03 -34.76 29.03
N MET A 327 14.79 -34.15 29.94
CA MET A 327 15.06 -32.70 29.96
C MET A 327 16.40 -32.32 29.31
N GLY A 328 17.12 -33.28 28.70
CA GLY A 328 18.42 -33.06 28.07
C GLY A 328 18.37 -32.40 26.69
N GLY A 329 17.30 -31.70 26.33
CA GLY A 329 17.23 -30.96 25.06
C GLY A 329 17.05 -31.80 23.78
N LYS A 330 16.89 -33.13 23.85
CA LYS A 330 16.76 -34.01 22.66
C LYS A 330 15.68 -33.55 21.68
N SER A 331 14.48 -33.23 22.17
CA SER A 331 13.37 -32.76 21.33
C SER A 331 13.65 -31.37 20.74
N CYS A 332 14.43 -30.54 21.44
CA CYS A 332 14.87 -29.24 20.94
C CYS A 332 15.86 -29.42 19.78
N TYR A 333 16.85 -30.30 19.93
CA TYR A 333 17.82 -30.63 18.88
C TYR A 333 17.12 -31.09 17.58
N ILE A 334 16.21 -32.06 17.68
CA ILE A 334 15.51 -32.60 16.50
C ILE A 334 14.70 -31.51 15.78
N ARG A 335 13.98 -30.67 16.54
CA ARG A 335 13.21 -29.55 15.98
C ARG A 335 14.11 -28.48 15.37
N GLN A 336 15.23 -28.19 16.00
CA GLN A 336 16.22 -27.24 15.49
C GLN A 336 16.70 -27.65 14.10
N VAL A 337 17.12 -28.91 13.92
CA VAL A 337 17.59 -29.41 12.62
C VAL A 337 16.51 -29.21 11.56
N ALA A 338 15.27 -29.64 11.84
CA ALA A 338 14.16 -29.48 10.91
C ALA A 338 13.84 -28.00 10.60
N LEU A 339 13.85 -27.13 11.60
CA LEU A 339 13.58 -25.70 11.44
C LEU A 339 14.66 -25.00 10.61
N ILE A 340 15.94 -25.29 10.86
CA ILE A 340 17.06 -24.75 10.08
C ILE A 340 16.94 -25.18 8.61
N THR A 341 16.61 -26.46 8.35
CA THR A 341 16.37 -26.95 6.99
C THR A 341 15.19 -26.24 6.31
N ILE A 342 14.07 -26.07 7.02
CA ILE A 342 12.91 -25.34 6.48
C ILE A 342 13.26 -23.89 6.19
N MET A 343 13.98 -23.22 7.10
CA MET A 343 14.43 -21.84 6.92
C MET A 343 15.34 -21.74 5.70
N ALA A 344 16.34 -22.60 5.55
CA ALA A 344 17.17 -22.62 4.35
C ALA A 344 16.29 -22.78 3.09
N GLN A 345 15.44 -23.80 3.05
CA GLN A 345 14.58 -24.10 1.90
C GLN A 345 13.48 -23.08 1.64
N ARG A 346 13.08 -22.23 2.60
CA ARG A 346 12.01 -21.22 2.47
C ARG A 346 12.50 -19.78 2.40
N LEU A 347 13.70 -19.49 2.89
CA LEU A 347 14.36 -18.20 2.70
C LEU A 347 15.05 -18.10 1.33
N VAL A 348 15.39 -19.23 0.69
CA VAL A 348 16.05 -19.26 -0.63
C VAL A 348 15.17 -19.65 -1.85
N PRO A 349 13.96 -20.25 -1.75
CA PRO A 349 13.25 -20.82 -2.90
C PRO A 349 12.46 -19.79 -3.72
N LEU A 350 12.66 -18.48 -3.52
CA LEU A 350 12.26 -17.49 -4.55
C LEU A 350 12.99 -17.72 -5.89
N TYR A 351 13.94 -18.66 -5.91
CA TYR A 351 14.67 -19.18 -7.06
C TYR A 351 13.83 -19.88 -8.15
N GLN A 352 12.69 -20.50 -7.83
CA GLN A 352 12.08 -21.45 -8.78
C GLN A 352 11.14 -20.86 -9.84
N LEU A 353 11.01 -19.54 -9.97
CA LEU A 353 10.19 -18.93 -11.03
C LEU A 353 10.95 -18.28 -12.18
N HIS A 354 12.30 -18.26 -12.17
CA HIS A 354 13.14 -18.07 -13.35
C HIS A 354 14.60 -18.40 -12.98
N GLN A 355 15.27 -19.17 -13.84
CA GLN A 355 16.65 -19.63 -13.70
C GLN A 355 17.65 -18.54 -13.26
N GLN A 356 18.58 -18.97 -12.40
CA GLN A 356 19.78 -18.28 -11.89
C GLN A 356 19.53 -16.98 -11.09
N TYR A 357 20.39 -16.69 -10.10
CA TYR A 357 20.64 -15.35 -9.50
C TYR A 357 19.97 -14.94 -8.15
N PHE A 358 19.77 -15.85 -7.19
CA PHE A 358 19.61 -15.45 -5.76
C PHE A 358 20.94 -15.37 -4.99
N MET A 359 22.07 -15.82 -5.56
CA MET A 359 23.38 -15.82 -4.86
C MET A 359 23.83 -14.43 -4.37
N LEU A 360 23.40 -13.35 -5.04
CA LEU A 360 23.88 -11.99 -4.76
C LEU A 360 23.14 -11.24 -3.64
N LEU A 361 22.01 -11.73 -3.12
CA LEU A 361 21.29 -11.02 -2.05
C LEU A 361 22.00 -11.15 -0.69
N MET A 362 22.65 -12.29 -0.46
CA MET A 362 23.25 -12.64 0.82
C MET A 362 24.77 -12.39 0.88
N GLU A 363 25.46 -12.34 -0.27
CA GLU A 363 26.88 -11.91 -0.34
C GLU A 363 27.11 -10.46 0.15
N PHE A 364 26.08 -9.62 0.15
CA PHE A 364 26.21 -8.18 0.38
C PHE A 364 26.03 -7.72 1.84
N ILE A 365 25.58 -8.59 2.76
CA ILE A 365 25.29 -8.19 4.16
C ILE A 365 26.17 -8.92 5.19
N LEU A 366 26.74 -10.09 4.87
CA LEU A 366 27.38 -10.93 5.89
C LEU A 366 28.74 -11.43 5.42
N GLY A 367 29.76 -11.13 6.22
CA GLY A 367 31.08 -11.73 6.09
C GLY A 367 30.98 -13.24 6.19
N TRP A 368 31.69 -13.90 5.27
CA TRP A 368 31.86 -15.34 5.09
C TRP A 368 31.87 -16.16 6.38
N VAL A 369 30.99 -17.16 6.49
CA VAL A 369 31.27 -18.56 6.89
C VAL A 369 30.12 -19.49 6.40
N HIS A 370 30.52 -20.68 5.93
CA HIS A 370 29.78 -21.79 5.30
C HIS A 370 28.51 -22.33 5.97
N LEU A 371 27.54 -22.77 5.14
CA LEU A 371 26.57 -23.85 5.39
C LEU A 371 26.09 -24.38 4.03
N THR A 372 25.84 -25.66 3.68
CA THR A 372 25.53 -26.09 2.26
C THR A 372 24.39 -27.14 2.12
N VAL A 373 23.19 -26.87 1.51
CA VAL A 373 22.13 -27.85 1.02
C VAL A 373 21.16 -27.43 -0.16
N PHE A 374 21.22 -27.88 -1.45
CA PHE A 374 20.16 -27.73 -2.55
C PHE A 374 19.55 -29.10 -2.89
N ASN A 375 18.37 -29.02 -3.52
CA ASN A 375 17.37 -30.07 -3.77
C ASN A 375 16.48 -29.62 -4.96
N LYS A 376 15.96 -30.54 -5.81
CA LYS A 376 14.51 -30.77 -6.09
C LYS A 376 14.19 -31.60 -7.35
N GLU A 377 13.40 -32.66 -7.12
CA GLU A 377 12.19 -33.11 -7.89
C GLU A 377 12.38 -33.68 -9.33
N GLN A 378 11.84 -34.82 -9.79
CA GLN A 378 10.67 -35.65 -9.43
C GLN A 378 10.86 -37.16 -9.79
N VAL A 379 10.25 -38.00 -8.95
CA VAL A 379 9.88 -39.44 -9.00
C VAL A 379 8.96 -39.75 -10.24
N PRO A 380 8.61 -41.02 -10.66
CA PRO A 380 8.79 -42.31 -9.98
C PRO A 380 9.02 -43.61 -10.84
N PHE A 381 9.15 -44.72 -10.11
CA PHE A 381 8.92 -46.15 -10.45
C PHE A 381 10.10 -47.08 -10.82
N MET A 382 10.53 -47.82 -9.79
CA MET A 382 10.55 -49.30 -9.63
C MET A 382 11.35 -50.23 -10.55
N LYS A 383 11.91 -51.23 -9.85
CA LYS A 383 12.51 -52.52 -10.27
C LYS A 383 13.94 -52.36 -10.84
N ARG A 384 14.97 -52.99 -10.30
CA ARG A 384 15.11 -54.19 -9.46
C ARG A 384 16.34 -54.02 -8.57
#